data_AF-A0A970UCA9-F1
#
_entry.id   AF-A0A970UCA9-F1
#
_cell.length_a   1.000
_cell.length_b   1.000
_cell.length_c   1.000
_cell.angle_alpha   90.00
_cell.angle_beta   90.00
_cell.angle_gamma   90.00
#
_symmetry.space_group_name_H-M   'P 1'
#
loop_
_entity.id
_entity.type
_entity.pdbx_description
1 polymer ?
#
loop_
_entity_poly.entity_id
_entity_poly.type
_entity_poly.pdbx_seq_one_letter_code
_entity_poly.pdbx_strand_id
1 'polypeptide(L)'
;MKNLPTYLAAAVLAIFGLATLFASGAILLDLFDVRETQGNYVPFIVFTNFLVSLLYLMAAYGFVKNKFLALSLLLASLVILIVAFAGLWVHIWSGGLYQTKTIGAMAFRIIVTLGFAVAAYFINKKSKSHGNNEVRN
;
A
#
# COMPACT_ATOMS: atom_id res chain seq x y z
N MET A 1 -11.90 -21.02 -14.79
CA MET A 1 -12.24 -20.99 -13.34
C MET A 1 -11.83 -19.63 -12.78
N LYS A 2 -12.74 -18.87 -12.16
CA LYS A 2 -12.39 -17.58 -11.53
C LYS A 2 -11.35 -17.84 -10.44
N ASN A 3 -10.20 -17.16 -10.50
CA ASN A 3 -9.15 -17.29 -9.49
C ASN A 3 -9.63 -16.63 -8.19
N LEU A 4 -10.41 -17.36 -7.37
CA LEU A 4 -10.88 -16.95 -6.05
C LEU A 4 -9.80 -16.23 -5.21
N PRO A 5 -8.54 -16.71 -5.12
CA PRO A 5 -7.50 -16.00 -4.37
C PRO A 5 -7.16 -14.62 -4.94
N THR A 6 -7.27 -14.42 -6.25
CA THR A 6 -7.00 -13.13 -6.90
C THR A 6 -8.07 -12.10 -6.58
N TYR A 7 -9.35 -12.51 -6.60
CA TYR A 7 -10.46 -11.62 -6.24
C TYR A 7 -10.46 -11.27 -4.75
N LEU A 8 -10.13 -12.24 -3.88
CA LEU A 8 -9.98 -11.98 -2.45
C LEU A 8 -8.84 -10.99 -2.20
N ALA A 9 -7.66 -11.20 -2.80
CA ALA A 9 -6.54 -10.26 -2.67
C ALA A 9 -6.90 -8.85 -3.16
N ALA A 10 -7.60 -8.74 -4.29
CA ALA A 10 -8.07 -7.45 -4.80
C ALA A 10 -9.06 -6.77 -3.85
N ALA A 11 -10.04 -7.51 -3.31
CA ALA A 11 -11.04 -6.97 -2.40
C ALA A 11 -10.41 -6.47 -1.09
N VAL A 12 -9.53 -7.28 -0.47
CA VAL A 12 -8.84 -6.89 0.76
C VAL A 12 -7.92 -5.69 0.51
N LEU A 13 -7.18 -5.67 -0.60
CA LEU A 13 -6.34 -4.53 -0.97
C LEU A 13 -7.17 -3.26 -1.20
N ALA A 14 -8.33 -3.37 -1.83
CA ALA A 14 -9.23 -2.24 -2.05
C ALA A 14 -9.78 -1.68 -0.73
N ILE A 15 -10.23 -2.55 0.18
CA ILE A 15 -10.69 -2.14 1.52
C ILE A 15 -9.56 -1.44 2.29
N PHE A 16 -8.36 -2.03 2.27
CA PHE A 16 -7.19 -1.45 2.92
C PHE A 16 -6.80 -0.09 2.32
N GLY A 17 -6.82 0.02 0.99
CA GLY A 17 -6.58 1.26 0.26
C GLY A 17 -7.61 2.34 0.63
N LEU A 18 -8.91 2.02 0.61
CA LEU A 18 -9.98 2.95 0.94
C LEU A 18 -9.89 3.42 2.40
N ALA A 19 -9.66 2.51 3.34
CA ALA A 19 -9.50 2.85 4.75
C ALA A 19 -8.29 3.78 4.96
N THR A 20 -7.17 3.51 4.28
CA THR A 20 -5.98 4.36 4.35
C THR A 20 -6.19 5.72 3.70
N LEU A 21 -6.88 5.77 2.56
CA LEU A 21 -7.24 7.00 1.85
C LEU A 21 -8.13 7.89 2.73
N PHE A 22 -9.16 7.30 3.33
CA PHE A 22 -10.06 8.01 4.23
C PHE A 22 -9.32 8.53 5.47
N ALA A 23 -8.54 7.68 6.15
CA ALA A 23 -7.79 8.08 7.33
C ALA A 23 -6.77 9.20 7.03
N SER A 24 -6.04 9.09 5.90
CA SER A 24 -5.05 10.10 5.53
C SER A 24 -5.71 11.39 5.02
N GLY A 25 -6.81 11.27 4.26
CA GLY A 25 -7.58 12.39 3.76
C GLY A 25 -8.28 13.16 4.88
N ALA A 26 -8.79 12.47 5.90
CA ALA A 26 -9.40 13.11 7.07
C ALA A 26 -8.41 14.02 7.80
N ILE A 27 -7.16 13.57 7.96
CA ILE A 27 -6.09 14.36 8.56
C ILE A 27 -5.68 15.52 7.65
N LEU A 28 -5.60 15.28 6.33
CA LEU A 28 -5.10 16.26 5.36
C LEU A 28 -6.07 17.42 5.11
N LEU A 29 -7.38 17.13 5.09
CA LEU A 29 -8.46 18.09 4.87
C LEU A 29 -9.04 18.63 6.18
N ASP A 30 -8.45 18.27 7.33
CA ASP A 30 -8.92 18.67 8.66
C ASP A 30 -10.39 18.32 8.91
N LEU A 31 -10.83 17.19 8.36
CA LEU A 31 -12.20 16.72 8.52
C LEU A 31 -12.35 16.15 9.94
N PHE A 32 -13.41 16.52 10.66
CA PHE A 32 -13.76 15.98 11.98
C PHE A 32 -12.84 16.38 13.15
N ASP A 33 -12.16 17.54 13.09
CA ASP A 33 -11.25 18.04 14.15
C ASP A 33 -10.18 17.01 14.61
N VAL A 34 -9.83 16.03 13.77
CA VAL A 34 -8.85 14.99 14.11
C VAL A 34 -7.42 15.53 14.19
N ARG A 35 -7.17 16.75 13.73
CA ARG A 35 -5.86 17.42 13.89
C ARG A 35 -5.52 17.69 15.34
N GLU A 36 -6.50 18.10 16.15
CA GLU A 36 -6.27 18.40 17.57
C GLU A 36 -5.94 17.15 18.38
N THR A 37 -6.50 15.99 17.97
CA THR A 37 -6.22 14.70 18.62
C THR A 37 -4.93 14.03 18.14
N GLN A 38 -4.40 14.39 16.96
CA GLN A 38 -3.16 13.84 16.43
C GLN A 38 -1.92 14.72 16.61
N GLY A 39 -2.03 16.02 16.94
CA GLY A 39 -1.01 16.88 17.58
C GLY A 39 0.38 17.04 16.93
N ASN A 40 1.12 15.96 16.68
CA ASN A 40 2.51 15.92 16.18
C ASN A 40 2.70 14.82 15.12
N TYR A 41 1.90 14.85 14.06
CA TYR A 41 2.13 13.99 12.89
C TYR A 41 2.91 14.76 11.83
N VAL A 42 3.75 14.05 11.06
CA VAL A 42 4.54 14.67 9.98
C VAL A 42 3.64 14.81 8.73
N PRO A 43 3.29 16.02 8.28
CA PRO A 43 2.32 16.23 7.19
C PRO A 43 2.71 15.55 5.87
N PHE A 44 4.02 15.54 5.55
CA PHE A 44 4.56 14.87 4.37
C PHE A 44 4.27 13.36 4.36
N ILE A 45 4.24 12.71 5.52
CA ILE A 45 3.95 11.27 5.63
C ILE A 45 2.47 11.00 5.35
N VAL A 46 1.59 11.88 5.85
CA VAL A 46 0.15 11.78 5.60
C VAL A 46 -0.14 11.95 4.11
N PHE A 47 0.48 12.94 3.47
CA PHE A 47 0.35 13.14 2.02
C PHE A 47 0.88 11.94 1.22
N THR A 48 2.03 11.41 1.60
CA THR A 48 2.60 10.23 0.95
C THR A 48 1.68 9.01 1.10
N ASN A 49 1.12 8.79 2.30
CA ASN A 49 0.18 7.70 2.54
C ASN A 49 -1.11 7.85 1.74
N PHE A 50 -1.59 9.10 1.57
CA PHE A 50 -2.73 9.39 0.71
C PHE A 50 -2.42 9.01 -0.75
N LEU A 51 -1.28 9.41 -1.29
CA LEU A 51 -0.88 9.04 -2.66
C LEU A 51 -0.71 7.53 -2.84
N VAL A 52 -0.06 6.87 -1.89
CA VAL A 52 0.16 5.41 -1.88
C VAL A 52 -1.17 4.64 -1.81
N SER A 53 -2.17 5.17 -1.09
CA SER A 53 -3.48 4.54 -1.02
C SER A 53 -4.23 4.56 -2.37
N LEU A 54 -4.06 5.60 -3.19
CA LEU A 54 -4.58 5.63 -4.56
C LEU A 54 -3.91 4.55 -5.43
N LEU A 55 -2.60 4.38 -5.29
CA LEU A 55 -1.86 3.31 -5.96
C LEU A 55 -2.37 1.91 -5.56
N TYR A 56 -2.79 1.71 -4.30
CA TYR A 56 -3.41 0.44 -3.89
C TYR A 56 -4.75 0.18 -4.57
N LEU A 57 -5.59 1.21 -4.74
CA LEU A 57 -6.86 1.05 -5.45
C LEU A 57 -6.62 0.71 -6.93
N MET A 58 -5.65 1.36 -7.57
CA MET A 58 -5.24 1.02 -8.93
C MET A 58 -4.66 -0.41 -9.02
N ALA A 59 -3.87 -0.83 -8.02
CA ALA A 59 -3.32 -2.19 -7.96
C ALA A 59 -4.41 -3.25 -7.76
N ALA A 60 -5.44 -2.96 -6.94
CA ALA A 60 -6.60 -3.82 -6.78
C ALA A 60 -7.35 -4.03 -8.11
N TYR A 61 -7.53 -2.96 -8.90
CA TYR A 61 -8.05 -3.07 -10.26
C TYR A 61 -7.11 -3.89 -11.17
N GLY A 62 -5.80 -3.67 -11.05
CA GLY A 62 -4.76 -4.43 -11.74
C GLY A 62 -4.86 -5.93 -11.48
N PHE A 63 -5.17 -6.38 -10.26
CA PHE A 63 -5.31 -7.81 -9.95
C PHE A 63 -6.38 -8.50 -10.81
N VAL A 64 -7.44 -7.77 -11.18
CA VAL A 64 -8.55 -8.30 -11.98
C VAL A 64 -8.26 -8.23 -13.47
N LYS A 65 -7.67 -7.12 -13.96
CA LYS A 65 -7.44 -6.89 -15.40
C LYS A 65 -6.04 -7.25 -15.91
N ASN A 66 -5.00 -6.87 -15.19
CA ASN A 66 -3.61 -7.07 -15.61
C ASN A 66 -2.70 -7.29 -14.39
N LYS A 67 -2.38 -8.55 -14.14
CA LYS A 67 -1.61 -8.97 -12.96
C LYS A 67 -0.17 -8.40 -12.95
N PHE A 68 0.40 -8.02 -14.10
CA PHE A 68 1.71 -7.35 -14.14
C PHE A 68 1.60 -5.90 -13.67
N LEU A 69 0.51 -5.20 -14.01
CA LEU A 69 0.23 -3.84 -13.55
C LEU A 69 0.06 -3.81 -12.03
N ALA A 70 -0.62 -4.80 -11.45
CA ALA A 70 -0.77 -4.91 -9.99
C ALA A 70 0.59 -5.01 -9.28
N LEU A 71 1.48 -5.87 -9.78
CA LEU A 71 2.81 -6.05 -9.19
C LEU A 71 3.66 -4.77 -9.32
N SER A 72 3.65 -4.14 -10.49
CA SER A 72 4.34 -2.87 -10.75
C SER A 72 3.90 -1.77 -9.78
N LEU A 73 2.58 -1.60 -9.60
CA LEU A 73 2.02 -0.58 -8.72
C LEU A 73 2.34 -0.85 -7.24
N LEU A 74 2.28 -2.11 -6.81
CA LEU A 74 2.63 -2.48 -5.43
C LEU A 74 4.12 -2.25 -5.14
N LEU A 75 5.01 -2.55 -6.09
CA LEU A 75 6.44 -2.27 -5.95
C LEU A 75 6.72 -0.76 -5.91
N ALA A 76 6.07 0.02 -6.77
CA ALA A 76 6.18 1.48 -6.73
C ALA A 76 5.72 2.04 -5.38
N SER A 77 4.58 1.58 -4.86
CA SER A 77 4.09 1.94 -3.53
C SER A 77 5.09 1.59 -2.41
N LEU A 78 5.72 0.40 -2.50
CA LEU A 78 6.70 -0.04 -1.51
C LEU A 78 7.94 0.87 -1.50
N VAL A 79 8.45 1.25 -2.68
CA VAL A 79 9.57 2.18 -2.81
C VAL A 79 9.22 3.53 -2.21
N ILE A 80 8.05 4.09 -2.54
CA ILE A 80 7.58 5.36 -2.00
C ILE A 80 7.50 5.31 -0.47
N LEU A 81 6.97 4.22 0.11
CA LEU A 81 6.90 4.04 1.56
C LEU A 81 8.29 3.96 2.21
N ILE A 82 9.24 3.26 1.60
CA ILE A 82 10.61 3.16 2.12
C ILE A 82 11.28 4.54 2.12
N VAL A 83 11.14 5.31 1.03
CA VAL A 83 11.69 6.67 0.95
C VAL A 83 11.05 7.57 2.01
N ALA A 84 9.73 7.50 2.19
CA ALA A 84 9.04 8.27 3.21
C ALA A 84 9.46 7.86 4.63
N PHE A 85 9.73 6.57 4.86
CA PHE A 85 10.23 6.06 6.13
C PHE A 85 11.66 6.54 6.41
N ALA A 86 12.53 6.55 5.41
CA ALA A 86 13.86 7.15 5.53
C ALA A 86 13.78 8.66 5.84
N GLY A 87 12.88 9.39 5.15
CA GLY A 87 12.63 10.80 5.43
C GLY A 87 12.11 11.06 6.85
N LEU A 88 11.23 10.19 7.36
CA LEU A 88 10.79 10.22 8.76
C LEU A 88 11.98 10.03 9.71
N TRP A 89 12.88 9.08 9.41
CA TRP A 89 14.05 8.81 10.25
C TRP A 89 14.99 10.02 10.35
N VAL A 90 15.24 10.70 9.23
CA VAL A 90 16.01 11.94 9.19
C VAL A 90 15.32 13.03 10.01
N HIS A 91 14.00 13.15 9.92
CA HIS A 91 13.23 14.13 10.70
C HIS A 91 13.32 13.86 12.21
N ILE A 92 13.26 12.59 12.63
CA ILE A 92 13.44 12.18 14.03
C ILE A 92 14.83 12.56 14.53
N TRP A 93 15.88 12.28 13.74
CA TRP A 93 17.26 12.64 14.12
C TRP A 93 17.45 14.16 14.21
N SER A 94 16.76 14.95 13.39
CA SER A 94 16.78 16.41 13.47
C SER A 94 16.05 17.01 14.69
N GLY A 95 15.54 16.17 15.60
CA GLY A 95 14.80 16.61 16.79
C GLY A 95 13.32 16.91 16.52
N GLY A 96 12.79 16.48 15.37
CA GLY A 96 11.38 16.65 15.04
C GLY A 96 10.46 15.91 16.00
N LEU A 97 9.38 16.57 16.43
CA LEU A 97 8.35 15.95 17.26
C LEU A 97 7.68 14.84 16.44
N TYR A 98 7.78 13.60 16.92
CA TYR A 98 7.15 12.45 16.28
C TYR A 98 6.28 11.71 17.29
N GLN A 99 5.16 11.18 16.82
CA GLN A 99 4.43 10.19 17.59
C GLN A 99 4.96 8.79 17.27
N THR A 100 5.17 7.97 18.29
CA THR A 100 5.43 6.53 18.14
C THR A 100 4.36 5.81 17.31
N LYS A 101 3.13 6.35 17.30
CA LYS A 101 2.02 5.92 16.45
C LYS A 101 2.35 6.01 14.95
N THR A 102 3.12 7.01 14.51
CA THR A 102 3.51 7.20 13.10
C THR A 102 4.50 6.12 12.64
N ILE A 103 5.46 5.75 13.49
CA ILE A 103 6.43 4.68 13.20
C ILE A 103 5.69 3.34 13.07
N GLY A 104 4.80 3.02 14.01
CA GLY A 104 3.98 1.81 13.96
C GLY A 104 3.09 1.76 12.72
N ALA A 105 2.44 2.86 12.38
CA ALA A 105 1.58 2.95 11.19
C ALA A 105 2.36 2.83 9.87
N MET A 106 3.60 3.32 9.80
CA MET A 106 4.47 3.14 8.64
C MET A 106 4.95 1.70 8.49
N ALA A 107 5.44 1.09 9.58
CA ALA A 107 5.88 -0.30 9.58
C ALA A 107 4.74 -1.25 9.18
N PHE A 108 3.54 -1.05 9.72
CA PHE A 108 2.36 -1.83 9.35
C PHE A 108 2.07 -1.75 7.85
N ARG A 109 2.10 -0.54 7.27
CA ARG A 109 1.88 -0.35 5.82
C ARG A 109 2.94 -1.07 4.97
N ILE A 110 4.22 -0.97 5.33
CA ILE A 110 5.30 -1.65 4.60
C ILE A 110 5.09 -3.17 4.61
N ILE A 111 4.78 -3.75 5.77
CA ILE A 111 4.56 -5.20 5.92
C ILE A 111 3.35 -5.65 5.10
N VAL A 112 2.23 -4.93 5.18
CA VAL A 112 1.01 -5.26 4.44
C VAL A 112 1.26 -5.19 2.93
N THR A 113 1.90 -4.13 2.44
CA THR A 113 2.19 -3.93 1.02
C THR A 113 3.16 -4.98 0.49
N LEU A 114 4.18 -5.34 1.28
CA LEU A 114 5.07 -6.44 0.95
C LEU A 114 4.30 -7.76 0.84
N GLY A 115 3.40 -8.04 1.78
CA GLY A 115 2.53 -9.22 1.73
C GLY A 115 1.69 -9.28 0.44
N PHE A 116 1.10 -8.17 0.03
CA PHE A 116 0.36 -8.08 -1.23
C PHE A 116 1.26 -8.21 -2.47
N ALA A 117 2.46 -7.62 -2.46
CA ALA A 117 3.42 -7.74 -3.56
C ALA A 117 3.86 -9.20 -3.74
N VAL A 118 4.13 -9.90 -2.63
CA VAL A 118 4.47 -11.33 -2.63
C VAL A 118 3.28 -12.16 -3.15
N ALA A 119 2.06 -11.89 -2.68
CA ALA A 119 0.86 -12.56 -3.17
C ALA A 119 0.67 -12.34 -4.69
N ALA A 120 0.86 -11.10 -5.18
CA ALA A 120 0.82 -10.77 -6.60
C ALA A 120 1.86 -11.54 -7.41
N TYR A 121 3.09 -11.67 -6.88
CA TYR A 121 4.15 -12.41 -7.52
C TYR A 121 3.82 -13.90 -7.64
N PHE A 122 3.31 -14.54 -6.59
CA PHE A 122 2.90 -15.94 -6.62
C PHE A 122 1.71 -16.19 -7.58
N ILE A 123 0.71 -15.31 -7.59
CA ILE A 123 -0.44 -15.39 -8.50
C ILE A 123 0.01 -15.25 -9.97
N ASN A 124 0.98 -14.39 -10.24
CA ASN A 124 1.58 -14.23 -11.56
C ASN A 124 2.39 -15.46 -11.99
N LYS A 125 3.26 -15.98 -11.10
CA LYS A 125 4.09 -17.17 -11.36
C LYS A 125 3.24 -18.40 -11.68
N LYS A 126 2.13 -18.61 -10.95
CA LYS A 126 1.20 -19.73 -11.19
C LYS A 126 0.53 -19.64 -12.57
N SER A 127 0.25 -18.43 -13.05
CA SER A 127 -0.32 -18.18 -14.38
C SER A 127 0.62 -18.56 -15.53
N LYS A 128 1.94 -18.35 -15.36
CA LYS A 128 2.96 -18.70 -16.36
C LYS A 128 3.22 -20.21 -16.44
N SER A 129 3.03 -20.94 -15.34
CA SER A 129 3.29 -22.38 -15.27
C SER A 129 2.24 -23.24 -15.96
N HIS A 130 0.98 -22.78 -16.09
CA HIS A 130 -0.07 -23.54 -16.78
C HIS A 130 0.02 -23.41 -18.31
N GLY A 131 0.47 -22.27 -18.85
CA GLY A 131 0.64 -22.10 -20.30
C GLY A 131 1.79 -22.92 -20.90
N ASN A 132 2.79 -23.30 -20.09
CA ASN A 132 3.95 -24.07 -20.57
C ASN A 132 3.69 -25.59 -20.65
N ASN A 133 2.63 -26.09 -20.02
CA ASN A 133 2.27 -27.51 -20.04
C ASN A 133 1.33 -27.86 -21.20
N GLU A 134 0.58 -26.90 -21.76
CA GLU A 134 -0.24 -27.12 -22.96
C GLU A 134 0.58 -27.08 -24.26
N VAL A 135 1.71 -26.38 -24.29
CA VAL A 135 2.59 -26.33 -25.49
C VAL A 135 3.47 -27.58 -25.61
N ARG A 136 3.53 -28.41 -24.56
CA ARG A 136 4.37 -29.62 -24.49
C ARG A 136 3.60 -30.95 -24.61
N ASN A 137 2.28 -30.92 -24.76
CA ASN A 137 1.45 -32.11 -24.93
C ASN A 137 0.77 -32.12 -26.30
#